data_AF-A0A427TFW0-F1
#
_entry.id   AF-A0A427TFW0-F1
#
_cell.length_a   1.000
_cell.length_b   1.000
_cell.length_c   1.000
_cell.angle_alpha   90.00
_cell.angle_beta   90.00
_cell.angle_gamma   90.00
#
_symmetry.space_group_name_H-M   'P 1'
#
loop_
_entity.id
_entity.type
_entity.pdbx_description
1 polymer ?
#
loop_
_entity_poly.entity_id
_entity_poly.type
_entity_poly.pdbx_seq_one_letter_code
_entity_poly.pdbx_strand_id
1 'polypeptide(L)'
;MVTLFFTDVPVDIDRDPARRAAAEELSDPKYRDAQPGFLQQVGQWLGEQVEKLLRGMSSVVPGGPFGLLLVIALLIVLVVVVRLRTGKVARTARADRVVFGGQRQSAEGYRRSAAEAAAAGRYDDAVRDRFRAVVRALEERALLDTRSGRTADEAAAEAGVLLPNAADALRQGARLFDDVHYGGRAGTEAAYRTLTELDEQCRRERPVAV
;
A
#
# COMPACT_ATOMS: atom_id res chain seq x y z
N MET A 1 0.00 -18.65 -60.78
CA MET A 1 0.63 -19.20 -59.56
C MET A 1 0.77 -18.05 -58.57
N VAL A 2 0.19 -18.23 -57.38
CA VAL A 2 0.22 -17.41 -56.15
C VAL A 2 -0.63 -16.12 -56.12
N THR A 3 -1.73 -16.25 -55.39
CA THR A 3 -2.56 -15.22 -54.75
C THR A 3 -1.84 -14.64 -53.53
N LEU A 4 -1.95 -13.33 -53.29
CA LEU A 4 -1.75 -12.72 -51.96
C LEU A 4 -2.72 -11.54 -51.82
N PHE A 5 -3.78 -11.76 -51.03
CA PHE A 5 -4.65 -10.71 -50.52
C PHE A 5 -3.93 -10.05 -49.35
N PHE A 6 -3.60 -8.75 -49.47
CA PHE A 6 -3.33 -7.91 -48.33
C PHE A 6 -4.60 -7.12 -48.02
N THR A 7 -5.22 -7.47 -46.90
CA THR A 7 -6.26 -6.70 -46.26
C THR A 7 -5.61 -5.45 -45.69
N ASP A 8 -5.67 -4.33 -46.40
CA ASP A 8 -5.24 -3.05 -45.84
C ASP A 8 -6.44 -2.38 -45.16
N VAL A 9 -6.29 -2.14 -43.87
CA VAL A 9 -7.28 -1.46 -43.03
C VAL A 9 -7.30 0.01 -43.44
N PRO A 10 -8.42 0.59 -43.90
CA PRO A 10 -8.43 1.97 -44.35
C PRO A 10 -8.59 2.88 -43.13
N VAL A 11 -7.50 3.11 -42.41
CA VAL A 11 -7.40 4.19 -41.42
C VAL A 11 -6.19 5.03 -41.79
N ASP A 12 -6.37 5.90 -42.79
CA ASP A 12 -5.39 6.92 -43.12
C ASP A 12 -5.61 8.12 -42.18
N ILE A 13 -5.10 7.99 -40.95
CA ILE A 13 -4.87 9.16 -40.09
C ILE A 13 -3.43 9.57 -40.36
N ASP A 14 -3.29 10.63 -41.14
CA ASP A 14 -2.01 11.26 -41.43
C ASP A 14 -1.25 11.58 -40.12
N ARG A 15 0.08 11.51 -40.14
CA ARG A 15 0.92 11.54 -38.93
C ARG A 15 0.74 12.81 -38.12
N ASP A 16 0.45 13.92 -38.80
CA ASP A 16 0.32 15.25 -38.22
C ASP A 16 -1.00 15.51 -37.46
N PRO A 17 -2.19 15.10 -37.95
CA PRO A 17 -3.41 15.18 -37.15
C PRO A 17 -3.37 14.30 -35.89
N ALA A 18 -2.78 13.10 -35.95
CA ALA A 18 -2.60 12.26 -34.75
C ALA A 18 -1.71 12.92 -33.70
N ARG A 19 -0.65 13.62 -34.13
CA ARG A 19 0.27 14.34 -33.24
C ARG A 19 -0.40 15.53 -32.55
N ARG A 20 -1.29 16.23 -33.26
CA ARG A 20 -2.06 17.36 -32.71
C ARG A 20 -3.13 16.89 -31.73
N ALA A 21 -3.87 15.83 -32.07
CA ALA A 21 -4.85 15.24 -31.17
C ALA A 21 -4.20 14.72 -29.87
N ALA A 22 -3.01 14.11 -29.96
CA ALA A 22 -2.25 13.68 -28.78
C ALA A 22 -1.72 14.86 -27.96
N ALA A 23 -1.30 15.95 -28.60
CA ALA A 23 -0.86 17.15 -27.89
C ALA A 23 -2.00 17.87 -27.17
N GLU A 24 -3.21 17.84 -27.75
CA GLU A 24 -4.42 18.43 -27.18
C GLU A 24 -4.91 17.63 -25.97
N GLU A 25 -4.94 16.29 -26.05
CA GLU A 25 -5.27 15.41 -24.93
C GLU A 25 -4.25 15.51 -23.78
N LEU A 26 -2.94 15.58 -24.09
CA LEU A 26 -1.88 15.76 -23.09
C LEU A 26 -1.89 17.15 -22.45
N SER A 27 -2.59 18.12 -23.04
CA SER A 27 -2.75 19.45 -22.47
C SER A 27 -3.88 19.54 -21.44
N ASP A 28 -4.70 18.50 -21.31
CA ASP A 28 -5.88 18.46 -20.44
C ASP A 28 -5.50 18.81 -18.98
N PRO A 29 -5.97 19.96 -18.47
CA PRO A 29 -5.75 20.40 -17.10
C PRO A 29 -6.30 19.44 -16.04
N LYS A 30 -7.17 18.49 -16.41
CA LYS A 30 -7.73 17.46 -15.53
C LYS A 30 -6.69 16.59 -14.82
N TYR A 31 -5.44 16.56 -15.33
CA TYR A 31 -4.31 15.87 -14.69
C TYR A 31 -3.33 16.79 -13.94
N ARG A 32 -3.55 18.13 -13.93
CA ARG A 32 -2.61 19.08 -13.30
C ARG A 32 -2.97 19.50 -11.88
N ASP A 33 -4.16 19.15 -11.40
CA ASP A 33 -4.57 19.45 -10.02
C ASP A 33 -4.46 18.22 -9.12
N ALA A 34 -3.25 17.69 -9.00
CA ALA A 34 -2.91 16.85 -7.86
C ALA A 34 -2.64 17.79 -6.67
N GLN A 35 -3.57 17.79 -5.71
CA GLN A 35 -3.36 18.34 -4.37
C GLN A 35 -1.96 17.97 -3.86
N PRO A 36 -1.28 18.85 -3.09
CA PRO A 36 0.13 18.67 -2.74
C PRO A 36 0.39 17.26 -2.23
N GLY A 37 1.06 16.47 -3.06
CA GLY A 37 1.31 15.06 -2.79
C GLY A 37 2.11 14.92 -1.51
N PHE A 38 1.94 13.81 -0.80
CA PHE A 38 2.75 13.45 0.37
C PHE A 38 4.26 13.67 0.13
N LEU A 39 4.74 13.41 -1.09
CA LEU A 39 6.12 13.65 -1.52
C LEU A 39 6.52 15.14 -1.51
N GLN A 40 5.61 16.04 -1.85
CA GLN A 40 5.83 17.48 -1.79
C GLN A 40 5.86 17.99 -0.34
N GLN A 41 5.02 17.45 0.55
CA GLN A 41 5.09 17.74 1.98
C GLN A 41 6.38 17.23 2.61
N VAL A 42 6.81 16.02 2.24
CA VAL A 42 8.11 15.47 2.66
C VAL A 42 9.25 16.31 2.11
N GLY A 43 9.17 16.77 0.85
CA GLY A 43 10.16 17.64 0.23
C GLY A 43 10.26 19.02 0.90
N GLN A 44 9.12 19.63 1.24
CA GLN A 44 9.07 20.88 2.00
C GLN A 44 9.64 20.72 3.40
N TRP A 45 9.24 19.66 4.11
CA TRP A 45 9.81 19.32 5.40
C TRP A 45 11.33 19.10 5.29
N LEU A 46 11.82 18.36 4.28
CA LEU A 46 13.25 18.15 4.07
C LEU A 46 14.00 19.47 3.84
N GLY A 47 13.43 20.36 3.04
CA GLY A 47 13.98 21.68 2.74
C GLY A 47 14.12 22.54 4.00
N GLU A 48 13.09 22.59 4.83
CA GLU A 48 13.12 23.31 6.11
C GLU A 48 14.20 22.77 7.06
N GLN A 49 14.43 21.45 7.06
CA GLN A 49 15.43 20.83 7.92
C GLN A 49 16.85 21.11 7.42
N VAL A 50 17.07 21.10 6.10
CA VAL A 50 18.35 21.50 5.49
C VAL A 50 18.64 22.97 5.79
N GLU A 51 17.63 23.84 5.72
CA GLU A 51 17.79 25.26 6.00
C GLU A 51 18.08 25.52 7.48
N LYS A 52 17.38 24.85 8.40
CA LYS A 52 17.68 24.91 9.85
C LYS A 52 19.10 24.43 10.15
N LEU A 53 19.58 23.39 9.46
CA LEU A 53 20.94 22.88 9.61
C LEU A 53 21.99 23.90 9.11
N LEU A 54 21.78 24.51 7.95
CA LEU A 54 22.65 25.54 7.40
C LEU A 54 22.69 26.80 8.28
N ARG A 55 21.53 27.23 8.81
CA ARG A 55 21.46 28.36 9.76
C ARG A 55 22.17 28.03 11.07
N GLY A 56 21.99 26.81 11.60
CA GLY A 56 22.68 26.33 12.80
C GLY A 56 24.20 26.17 12.62
N MET A 57 24.65 25.87 11.40
CA MET A 57 26.07 25.87 11.04
C MET A 57 26.63 27.29 10.91
N SER A 58 25.86 28.26 10.39
CA SER A 58 26.33 29.65 10.24
C SER A 58 26.44 30.42 11.56
N SER A 59 25.70 30.02 12.60
CA SER A 59 25.78 30.65 13.93
C SER A 59 26.84 30.02 14.84
N VAL A 60 27.42 28.88 14.47
CA VAL A 60 28.41 28.15 15.28
C VAL A 60 29.50 27.55 14.40
N VAL A 61 30.61 28.27 14.22
CA VAL A 61 31.91 27.69 13.84
C VAL A 61 32.96 28.36 14.72
N PRO A 62 33.85 27.65 15.45
CA PRO A 62 34.47 26.37 15.06
C PRO A 62 34.42 25.24 16.11
N GLY A 63 34.15 24.01 15.65
CA GLY A 63 34.78 22.79 16.18
C GLY A 63 34.55 22.37 17.64
N GLY A 64 33.59 22.94 18.36
CA GLY A 64 33.31 22.58 19.76
C GLY A 64 32.45 21.32 19.93
N PRO A 65 32.44 20.69 21.12
CA PRO A 65 31.66 19.48 21.43
C PRO A 65 30.15 19.65 21.19
N PHE A 66 29.66 20.89 21.13
CA PHE A 66 28.26 21.20 20.81
C PHE A 66 27.85 20.84 19.38
N GLY A 67 28.74 20.97 18.39
CA GLY A 67 28.47 20.51 17.03
C GLY A 67 28.38 18.99 16.95
N LEU A 68 29.28 18.30 17.66
CA LEU A 68 29.24 16.85 17.81
C LEU A 68 27.98 16.39 18.55
N LEU A 69 27.57 17.07 19.62
CA LEU A 69 26.34 16.78 20.35
C LEU A 69 25.09 16.98 19.49
N LEU A 70 25.05 18.01 18.65
CA LEU A 70 23.94 18.24 17.73
C LEU A 70 23.86 17.13 16.67
N VAL A 71 25.00 16.71 16.10
CA VAL A 71 25.06 15.59 15.15
C VAL A 71 24.64 14.28 15.82
N ILE A 72 25.09 14.03 17.05
CA ILE A 72 24.68 12.84 17.83
C ILE A 72 23.19 12.89 18.13
N ALA A 73 22.65 14.03 18.56
CA ALA A 73 21.22 14.19 18.82
C ALA A 73 20.40 13.99 17.55
N LEU A 74 20.85 14.51 16.41
CA LEU A 74 20.22 14.30 15.11
C LEU A 74 20.27 12.84 14.67
N LEU A 75 21.41 12.16 14.88
CA LEU A 75 21.54 10.72 14.64
C LEU A 75 20.62 9.91 15.54
N ILE A 76 20.48 10.26 16.82
CA ILE A 76 19.55 9.61 17.75
C ILE A 76 18.11 9.80 17.26
N VAL A 77 17.71 11.03 16.90
CA VAL A 77 16.37 11.31 16.36
C VAL A 77 16.13 10.54 15.06
N LEU A 78 17.11 10.51 14.14
CA LEU A 78 17.04 9.73 12.91
C LEU A 78 16.89 8.24 13.20
N VAL A 79 17.71 7.68 14.09
CA VAL A 79 17.65 6.27 14.50
C VAL A 79 16.31 5.98 15.18
N VAL A 80 15.77 6.87 16.01
CA VAL A 80 14.47 6.72 16.65
C VAL A 80 13.35 6.75 15.61
N VAL A 81 13.34 7.70 14.69
CA VAL A 81 12.34 7.79 13.61
C VAL A 81 12.40 6.55 12.72
N VAL A 82 13.60 6.16 12.27
CA VAL A 82 13.83 4.94 11.48
C VAL A 82 13.41 3.71 12.27
N ARG A 83 13.73 3.61 13.56
CA ARG A 83 13.37 2.46 14.40
C ARG A 83 11.88 2.44 14.76
N LEU A 84 11.19 3.57 14.84
CA LEU A 84 9.74 3.62 15.07
C LEU A 84 8.95 3.32 13.79
N ARG A 85 9.44 3.79 12.63
CA ARG A 85 8.91 3.45 11.30
C ARG A 85 9.18 1.99 10.92
N THR A 86 10.41 1.53 11.14
CA THR A 86 10.88 0.19 10.76
C THR A 86 10.62 -0.83 11.85
N GLY A 87 10.51 -0.46 13.12
CA GLY A 87 10.35 -1.39 14.25
C GLY A 87 9.05 -2.18 14.24
N LYS A 88 8.03 -1.73 13.50
CA LYS A 88 6.83 -2.52 13.22
C LYS A 88 7.04 -3.52 12.09
N VAL A 89 7.64 -3.08 10.99
CA VAL A 89 8.00 -3.95 9.85
C VAL A 89 9.03 -5.02 10.28
N ALA A 90 9.99 -4.65 11.13
CA ALA A 90 11.04 -5.51 11.65
C ALA A 90 10.56 -6.39 12.82
N ARG A 91 9.52 -6.02 13.59
CA ARG A 91 8.90 -6.94 14.56
C ARG A 91 8.22 -8.10 13.84
N THR A 92 7.53 -7.81 12.74
CA THR A 92 6.94 -8.85 11.86
C THR A 92 8.03 -9.69 11.18
N ALA A 93 9.10 -9.05 10.68
CA ALA A 93 10.21 -9.78 10.07
C ALA A 93 11.06 -10.60 11.07
N ARG A 94 11.08 -10.24 12.36
CA ARG A 94 11.81 -11.00 13.40
C ARG A 94 11.06 -12.27 13.82
N ALA A 95 9.74 -12.32 13.62
CA ALA A 95 8.97 -13.55 13.72
C ALA A 95 9.23 -14.50 12.53
N ASP A 96 9.40 -13.94 11.32
CA ASP A 96 9.79 -14.69 10.11
C ASP A 96 11.22 -15.26 10.16
N ARG A 97 12.07 -14.73 11.04
CA ARG A 97 13.47 -15.12 11.15
C ARG A 97 13.74 -16.34 12.04
N VAL A 98 12.72 -16.91 12.68
CA VAL A 98 12.89 -18.16 13.42
C VAL A 98 12.65 -19.33 12.46
N VAL A 99 13.70 -19.67 11.72
CA VAL A 99 14.03 -21.05 11.30
C VAL A 99 13.07 -21.65 10.26
N PHE A 100 13.30 -21.43 8.96
CA PHE A 100 12.85 -22.30 7.84
C PHE A 100 11.52 -23.07 8.02
N GLY A 101 10.50 -22.39 8.55
CA GLY A 101 9.33 -23.03 9.16
C GLY A 101 8.52 -22.06 10.04
N GLY A 102 8.63 -20.75 9.78
CA GLY A 102 7.88 -19.73 10.52
C GLY A 102 6.39 -19.93 10.32
N GLN A 103 5.67 -20.27 11.38
CA GLN A 103 4.21 -20.30 11.34
C GLN A 103 3.71 -18.92 10.90
N ARG A 104 3.11 -18.86 9.71
CA ARG A 104 2.39 -17.67 9.23
C ARG A 104 1.39 -17.27 10.32
N GLN A 105 1.37 -15.99 10.66
CA GLN A 105 0.43 -15.45 11.65
C GLN A 105 -1.01 -15.88 11.29
N SER A 106 -1.74 -16.37 12.29
CA SER A 106 -3.13 -16.83 12.10
C SER A 106 -4.07 -15.67 11.77
N ALA A 107 -5.25 -15.99 11.22
CA ALA A 107 -6.27 -14.98 10.95
C ALA A 107 -6.59 -14.16 12.21
N GLU A 108 -6.79 -14.84 13.34
CA GLU A 108 -7.06 -14.19 14.63
C GLU A 108 -5.90 -13.31 15.11
N GLY A 109 -4.65 -13.75 14.86
CA GLY A 109 -3.48 -12.94 15.12
C GLY A 109 -3.52 -11.62 14.37
N TYR A 110 -3.86 -11.65 13.08
CA TYR A 110 -4.00 -10.44 12.27
C TYR A 110 -5.18 -9.56 12.73
N ARG A 111 -6.32 -10.14 13.12
CA ARG A 111 -7.45 -9.37 13.67
C ARG A 111 -7.07 -8.58 14.90
N ARG A 112 -6.35 -9.21 15.82
CA ARG A 112 -5.86 -8.56 17.05
C ARG A 112 -4.88 -7.43 16.72
N SER A 113 -3.91 -7.67 15.84
CA SER A 113 -2.97 -6.63 15.39
C SER A 113 -3.70 -5.44 14.75
N ALA A 114 -4.69 -5.71 13.92
CA ALA A 114 -5.50 -4.68 13.29
C ALA A 114 -6.30 -3.86 14.31
N ALA A 115 -6.89 -4.51 15.32
CA ALA A 115 -7.63 -3.84 16.39
C ALA A 115 -6.72 -2.97 17.26
N GLU A 116 -5.53 -3.46 17.62
CA GLU A 116 -4.52 -2.67 18.35
C GLU A 116 -4.04 -1.45 17.55
N ALA A 117 -3.87 -1.61 16.23
CA ALA A 117 -3.51 -0.51 15.34
C ALA A 117 -4.63 0.54 15.25
N ALA A 118 -5.88 0.11 15.08
CA ALA A 118 -7.03 1.00 15.04
C ALA A 118 -7.21 1.77 16.37
N ALA A 119 -7.08 1.10 17.51
CA ALA A 119 -7.16 1.72 18.83
C ALA A 119 -6.07 2.79 19.06
N ALA A 120 -4.92 2.65 18.39
CA ALA A 120 -3.83 3.63 18.41
C ALA A 120 -3.94 4.70 17.30
N GLY A 121 -5.05 4.75 16.55
CA GLY A 121 -5.27 5.69 15.45
C GLY A 121 -4.44 5.40 14.19
N ARG A 122 -3.85 4.21 14.08
CA ARG A 122 -2.91 3.83 13.01
C ARG A 122 -3.65 3.04 11.94
N TYR A 123 -4.51 3.73 11.21
CA TYR A 123 -5.42 3.09 10.28
C TYR A 123 -4.74 2.44 9.07
N ASP A 124 -3.57 2.91 8.64
CA ASP A 124 -2.80 2.25 7.58
C ASP A 124 -2.45 0.81 7.95
N ASP A 125 -1.93 0.63 9.18
CA ASP A 125 -1.58 -0.67 9.74
C ASP A 125 -2.85 -1.51 9.97
N ALA A 126 -3.94 -0.88 10.46
CA ALA A 126 -5.20 -1.55 10.76
C ALA A 126 -5.88 -2.11 9.50
N VAL A 127 -5.92 -1.34 8.41
CA VAL A 127 -6.46 -1.76 7.11
C VAL A 127 -5.63 -2.93 6.56
N ARG A 128 -4.30 -2.79 6.56
CA ARG A 128 -3.39 -3.83 6.06
C ARG A 128 -3.58 -5.15 6.80
N ASP A 129 -3.56 -5.12 8.12
CA ASP A 129 -3.66 -6.32 8.93
C ASP A 129 -5.08 -6.90 8.90
N ARG A 130 -6.13 -6.08 8.81
CA ARG A 130 -7.50 -6.59 8.67
C ARG A 130 -7.68 -7.34 7.34
N PHE A 131 -7.18 -6.82 6.23
CA PHE A 131 -7.26 -7.54 4.94
C PHE A 131 -6.44 -8.84 4.96
N ARG A 132 -5.24 -8.83 5.58
CA ARG A 132 -4.46 -10.06 5.80
C ARG A 132 -5.22 -11.08 6.65
N ALA A 133 -5.99 -10.63 7.64
CA ALA A 133 -6.87 -11.52 8.41
C ALA A 133 -7.95 -12.17 7.53
N VAL A 134 -8.58 -11.41 6.61
CA VAL A 134 -9.58 -11.94 5.67
C VAL A 134 -8.97 -13.04 4.80
N VAL A 135 -7.87 -12.74 4.09
CA VAL A 135 -7.21 -13.71 3.22
C VAL A 135 -6.79 -14.94 4.02
N ARG A 136 -6.18 -14.75 5.19
CA ARG A 136 -5.75 -15.85 6.04
C ARG A 136 -6.93 -16.70 6.55
N ALA A 137 -8.06 -16.09 6.88
CA ALA A 137 -9.26 -16.82 7.30
C ALA A 137 -9.85 -17.68 6.17
N LEU A 138 -9.76 -17.20 4.94
CA LEU A 138 -10.18 -17.96 3.75
C LEU A 138 -9.22 -19.13 3.49
N GLU A 139 -7.91 -18.93 3.63
CA GLU A 139 -6.91 -20.03 3.57
C GLU A 139 -7.14 -21.08 4.67
N GLU A 140 -7.35 -20.64 5.91
CA GLU A 140 -7.60 -21.54 7.07
C GLU A 140 -8.88 -22.37 6.91
N ARG A 141 -9.84 -21.87 6.12
CA ARG A 141 -11.08 -22.58 5.76
C ARG A 141 -10.95 -23.42 4.48
N ALA A 142 -9.75 -23.53 3.91
CA ALA A 142 -9.49 -24.20 2.64
C ALA A 142 -10.31 -23.64 1.45
N LEU A 143 -10.71 -22.37 1.52
CA LEU A 143 -11.32 -21.66 0.38
C LEU A 143 -10.27 -21.03 -0.54
N LEU A 144 -9.04 -20.89 -0.05
CA LEU A 144 -7.91 -20.42 -0.85
C LEU A 144 -6.71 -21.32 -0.61
N ASP A 145 -6.01 -21.68 -1.67
CA ASP A 145 -4.74 -22.39 -1.54
C ASP A 145 -3.68 -21.51 -0.88
N THR A 146 -2.90 -22.08 0.03
CA THR A 146 -1.81 -21.38 0.71
C THR A 146 -0.60 -21.29 -0.23
N ARG A 147 -0.48 -20.21 -1.00
CA ARG A 147 0.62 -20.00 -1.95
C ARG A 147 1.35 -18.67 -1.73
N SER A 148 2.69 -18.69 -1.75
CA SER A 148 3.48 -17.47 -1.69
C SER A 148 3.40 -16.73 -3.03
N GLY A 149 3.09 -15.44 -3.01
CA GLY A 149 3.10 -14.58 -4.20
C GLY A 149 1.72 -14.25 -4.80
N ARG A 150 0.61 -14.72 -4.22
CA ARG A 150 -0.74 -14.31 -4.64
C ARG A 150 -0.97 -12.82 -4.32
N THR A 151 -1.53 -12.07 -5.26
CA THR A 151 -1.90 -10.66 -5.05
C THR A 151 -3.24 -10.52 -4.31
N ALA A 152 -3.55 -9.31 -3.83
CA ALA A 152 -4.82 -9.03 -3.16
C ALA A 152 -6.02 -9.23 -4.11
N ASP A 153 -5.90 -8.74 -5.35
CA ASP A 153 -6.92 -8.90 -6.38
C ASP A 153 -7.14 -10.36 -6.78
N GLU A 154 -6.07 -11.15 -6.91
CA GLU A 154 -6.18 -12.59 -7.17
C GLU A 154 -6.90 -13.31 -6.04
N ALA A 155 -6.58 -12.98 -4.78
CA ALA A 155 -7.26 -13.56 -3.62
C ALA A 155 -8.74 -13.20 -3.59
N ALA A 156 -9.09 -11.95 -3.88
CA ALA A 156 -10.47 -11.50 -3.94
C ALA A 156 -11.25 -12.15 -5.10
N ALA A 157 -10.63 -12.28 -6.27
CA ALA A 157 -11.24 -12.91 -7.44
C ALA A 157 -11.51 -14.41 -7.19
N GLU A 158 -10.51 -15.16 -6.74
CA GLU A 158 -10.65 -16.60 -6.45
C GLU A 158 -11.68 -16.84 -5.33
N ALA A 159 -11.59 -16.09 -4.23
CA ALA A 159 -12.55 -16.22 -3.13
C ALA A 159 -13.97 -15.81 -3.55
N GLY A 160 -14.10 -14.80 -4.43
CA GLY A 160 -15.39 -14.34 -4.94
C GLY A 160 -16.11 -15.38 -5.81
N VAL A 161 -15.38 -16.29 -6.46
CA VAL A 161 -15.99 -17.43 -7.17
C VAL A 161 -16.67 -18.38 -6.17
N LEU A 162 -16.03 -18.63 -5.02
CA LEU A 162 -16.54 -19.53 -3.98
C LEU A 162 -17.57 -18.85 -3.06
N LEU A 163 -17.50 -17.52 -2.92
CA LEU A 163 -18.37 -16.70 -2.09
C LEU A 163 -19.02 -15.58 -2.94
N PRO A 164 -20.00 -15.91 -3.81
CA PRO A 164 -20.57 -14.93 -4.74
C PRO A 164 -21.22 -13.73 -4.06
N ASN A 165 -21.80 -13.93 -2.87
CA ASN A 165 -22.45 -12.86 -2.10
C ASN A 165 -21.45 -11.89 -1.48
N ALA A 166 -20.23 -12.33 -1.18
CA ALA A 166 -19.12 -11.48 -0.74
C ALA A 166 -18.23 -10.97 -1.88
N ALA A 167 -18.47 -11.36 -3.14
CA ALA A 167 -17.54 -11.09 -4.25
C ALA A 167 -17.29 -9.59 -4.48
N ASP A 168 -18.33 -8.75 -4.43
CA ASP A 168 -18.19 -7.29 -4.56
C ASP A 168 -17.41 -6.69 -3.39
N ALA A 169 -17.72 -7.15 -2.17
CA ALA A 169 -17.06 -6.70 -0.94
C ALA A 169 -15.59 -7.13 -0.90
N LEU A 170 -15.26 -8.34 -1.38
CA LEU A 170 -13.89 -8.82 -1.54
C LEU A 170 -13.10 -7.95 -2.53
N ARG A 171 -13.69 -7.65 -3.69
CA ARG A 171 -13.08 -6.74 -4.68
C ARG A 171 -12.88 -5.33 -4.13
N GLN A 172 -13.84 -4.81 -3.37
CA GLN A 172 -13.69 -3.53 -2.67
C GLN A 172 -12.58 -3.59 -1.62
N GLY A 173 -12.51 -4.67 -0.85
CA GLY A 173 -11.49 -4.89 0.18
C GLY A 173 -10.07 -4.95 -0.39
N ALA A 174 -9.88 -5.65 -1.51
CA ALA A 174 -8.60 -5.69 -2.23
C ALA A 174 -8.18 -4.29 -2.69
N ARG A 175 -9.09 -3.52 -3.29
CA ARG A 175 -8.82 -2.13 -3.66
C ARG A 175 -8.43 -1.26 -2.46
N LEU A 176 -9.19 -1.32 -1.36
CA LEU A 176 -8.85 -0.57 -0.14
C LEU A 176 -7.47 -0.95 0.41
N PHE A 177 -7.12 -2.23 0.36
CA PHE A 177 -5.80 -2.70 0.74
C PHE A 177 -4.72 -2.15 -0.17
N ASP A 178 -4.88 -2.26 -1.49
CA ASP A 178 -3.88 -1.80 -2.45
C ASP A 178 -3.70 -0.28 -2.40
N ASP A 179 -4.80 0.45 -2.23
CA ASP A 179 -4.81 1.90 -2.07
C ASP A 179 -3.96 2.38 -0.90
N VAL A 180 -4.07 1.69 0.24
CA VAL A 180 -3.35 2.02 1.47
C VAL A 180 -1.94 1.45 1.45
N HIS A 181 -1.76 0.23 0.95
CA HIS A 181 -0.48 -0.46 1.01
C HIS A 181 0.49 -0.03 -0.09
N TYR A 182 -0.01 0.14 -1.30
CA TYR A 182 0.78 0.46 -2.51
C TYR A 182 0.44 1.84 -3.09
N GLY A 183 -0.81 2.28 -3.00
CA GLY A 183 -1.31 3.52 -3.60
C GLY A 183 -1.01 4.79 -2.79
N GLY A 184 -0.44 4.66 -1.59
CA GLY A 184 -0.06 5.80 -0.74
C GLY A 184 -1.24 6.60 -0.17
N ARG A 185 -2.47 6.07 -0.24
CA ARG A 185 -3.63 6.68 0.40
C ARG A 185 -3.59 6.44 1.91
N ALA A 186 -3.99 7.44 2.69
CA ALA A 186 -4.11 7.28 4.12
C ALA A 186 -5.24 6.29 4.44
N GLY A 187 -4.95 5.33 5.32
CA GLY A 187 -5.97 4.49 5.94
C GLY A 187 -6.91 5.34 6.77
N THR A 188 -8.19 5.00 6.75
CA THR A 188 -9.23 5.70 7.52
C THR A 188 -9.97 4.72 8.42
N GLU A 189 -10.63 5.25 9.45
CA GLU A 189 -11.52 4.45 10.28
C GLU A 189 -12.64 3.81 9.46
N ALA A 190 -13.17 4.52 8.47
CA ALA A 190 -14.18 4.01 7.55
C ALA A 190 -13.64 2.81 6.75
N ALA A 191 -12.44 2.90 6.16
CA ALA A 191 -11.83 1.79 5.44
C ALA A 191 -11.58 0.56 6.33
N TYR A 192 -11.12 0.79 7.57
CA TYR A 192 -10.95 -0.28 8.55
C TYR A 192 -12.29 -0.94 8.94
N ARG A 193 -13.36 -0.16 9.12
CA ARG A 193 -14.71 -0.69 9.37
C ARG A 193 -15.22 -1.51 8.20
N THR A 194 -15.09 -1.02 6.96
CA THR A 194 -15.46 -1.78 5.75
C THR A 194 -14.76 -3.13 5.69
N LEU A 195 -13.46 -3.19 5.98
CA LEU A 195 -12.73 -4.46 6.01
C LEU A 195 -13.13 -5.37 7.19
N THR A 196 -13.56 -4.79 8.30
CA THR A 196 -14.08 -5.56 9.45
C THR A 196 -15.44 -6.18 9.11
N GLU A 197 -16.31 -5.43 8.44
CA GLU A 197 -17.59 -5.93 7.93
C GLU A 197 -17.39 -7.03 6.88
N LEU A 198 -16.41 -6.87 5.98
CA LEU A 198 -16.03 -7.90 5.01
C LEU A 198 -15.58 -9.20 5.71
N ASP A 199 -14.71 -9.13 6.71
CA ASP A 199 -14.25 -10.29 7.49
C ASP A 199 -15.43 -11.02 8.12
N GLU A 200 -16.35 -10.29 8.76
CA GLU A 200 -17.56 -10.85 9.36
C GLU A 200 -18.51 -11.47 8.32
N GLN A 201 -18.70 -10.82 7.17
CA GLN A 201 -19.50 -11.35 6.08
C GLN A 201 -18.91 -12.66 5.56
N CYS A 202 -17.59 -12.69 5.26
CA CYS A 202 -16.91 -13.89 4.80
C CYS A 202 -17.08 -15.04 5.79
N ARG A 203 -16.97 -14.78 7.10
CA ARG A 203 -17.14 -15.80 8.16
C ARG A 203 -18.55 -16.41 8.20
N ARG A 204 -19.58 -15.63 7.88
CA ARG A 204 -20.98 -16.07 7.91
C ARG A 204 -21.37 -16.80 6.63
N GLU A 205 -20.76 -16.45 5.51
CA GLU A 205 -21.08 -17.04 4.22
C GLU A 205 -20.58 -18.49 4.10
N ARG A 206 -21.45 -19.31 3.52
CA ARG A 206 -21.13 -20.68 3.13
C ARG A 206 -20.65 -20.68 1.68
N PRO A 207 -19.56 -21.39 1.37
CA PRO A 207 -19.09 -21.52 0.00
C PRO A 207 -20.12 -22.26 -0.85
N VAL A 208 -20.22 -21.89 -2.12
CA VAL A 208 -20.93 -22.70 -3.11
C VAL A 208 -20.08 -23.92 -3.44
N ALA A 209 -20.72 -25.08 -3.63
CA ALA A 209 -20.01 -26.26 -4.13
C ALA A 209 -19.65 -26.01 -5.60
N VAL A 210 -18.36 -26.15 -5.92
CA VAL A 210 -17.84 -26.13 -7.31
C VAL A 210 -17.85 -27.54 -7.86
#